data_AF-A0AAD4LE07-F1
#
_entry.id   AF-A0AAD4LE07-F1
#
_cell.length_a   1.000
_cell.length_b   1.000
_cell.length_c   1.000
_cell.angle_alpha   90.00
_cell.angle_beta   90.00
_cell.angle_gamma   90.00
#
_symmetry.space_group_name_H-M   'P 1'
#
loop_
_entity.id
_entity.type
_entity.pdbx_description
1 polymer ?
#
loop_
_entity_poly.entity_id
_entity_poly.type
_entity_poly.pdbx_seq_one_letter_code
_entity_poly.pdbx_strand_id
1 'polypeptide(L)'
;MSSSNETLPSSAFESLLPKLLTILQVTQRPEGTTNVRNKQDLLQAIQAFRESMSHARDVAGALPGGELLIEEQDEIIAMLERLRAKKRLQLQDFSDKVIDTKGHDVPQYGVGQNPQMEVDSNASTPA
;
A
#
# COMPACT_ATOMS: atom_id res chain seq x y z
N MET A 1 1.07 -2.60 -17.17
CA MET A 1 0.93 -1.86 -15.91
C MET A 1 -0.55 -1.80 -15.64
N SER A 2 -1.05 -2.67 -14.76
CA SER A 2 -2.48 -2.82 -14.54
C SER A 2 -2.94 -1.72 -13.60
N SER A 3 -3.60 -0.71 -14.16
CA SER A 3 -4.34 0.29 -13.40
C SER A 3 -5.51 -0.43 -12.74
N SER A 4 -5.39 -0.80 -11.46
CA SER A 4 -6.53 -1.24 -10.67
C SER A 4 -7.47 -0.04 -10.53
N ASN A 5 -8.49 0.01 -11.38
CA ASN A 5 -9.69 0.81 -11.18
C ASN A 5 -10.44 0.25 -9.95
N GLU A 6 -9.85 0.34 -8.77
CA GLU A 6 -10.56 0.16 -7.52
C GLU A 6 -11.41 1.41 -7.32
N THR A 7 -12.63 1.36 -7.84
CA THR A 7 -13.66 2.33 -7.49
C THR A 7 -13.77 2.39 -5.98
N LEU A 8 -13.55 3.56 -5.41
CA LEU A 8 -13.65 3.78 -3.97
C LEU A 8 -15.00 3.25 -3.47
N PRO A 9 -15.04 2.52 -2.34
CA PRO A 9 -16.26 1.96 -1.76
C PRO A 9 -17.13 3.07 -1.13
N SER A 10 -17.70 3.94 -1.97
CA SER A 10 -18.46 5.13 -1.57
C SER A 10 -19.77 4.79 -0.87
N SER A 11 -20.35 3.62 -1.16
CA SER A 11 -21.63 3.16 -0.59
C SER A 11 -21.63 3.10 0.94
N ALA A 12 -20.50 2.75 1.56
CA ALA A 12 -20.34 2.75 3.01
C ALA A 12 -20.52 4.17 3.60
N PHE A 13 -19.96 5.18 2.93
CA PHE A 13 -20.00 6.58 3.35
C PHE A 13 -21.32 7.26 3.00
N GLU A 14 -21.91 6.97 1.84
CA GLU A 14 -23.19 7.52 1.39
C GLU A 14 -24.34 7.19 2.35
N SER A 15 -24.25 6.04 3.02
CA SER A 15 -25.25 5.60 4.01
C SER A 15 -25.24 6.37 5.34
N LEU A 16 -24.18 7.13 5.64
CA LEU A 16 -23.99 7.78 6.93
C LEU A 16 -24.92 8.98 7.13
N LEU A 17 -25.03 9.84 6.12
CA LEU A 17 -25.91 11.02 6.15
C LEU A 17 -27.39 10.67 6.38
N PRO A 18 -28.01 9.73 5.64
CA PRO A 18 -29.39 9.36 5.89
C PRO A 18 -29.59 8.73 7.27
N LYS A 19 -28.63 7.96 7.80
CA LYS A 19 -28.71 7.40 9.16
C LYS A 19 -28.63 8.48 10.24
N LEU A 20 -27.77 9.49 10.06
CA LEU A 20 -27.71 10.64 10.97
C LEU A 20 -29.01 11.46 10.91
N LEU A 21 -29.56 11.65 9.70
CA LEU A 21 -30.86 12.31 9.53
C LEU A 21 -31.96 11.58 10.28
N THR A 22 -32.00 10.25 10.24
CA THR A 22 -32.95 9.45 11.02
C THR A 22 -32.84 9.72 12.52
N ILE A 23 -31.63 9.82 13.07
CA ILE A 23 -31.42 10.18 14.47
C ILE A 23 -32.02 11.56 14.77
N LEU A 24 -31.73 12.56 13.93
CA LEU A 24 -32.27 13.92 14.09
C LEU A 24 -33.80 13.96 13.97
N GLN A 25 -34.38 13.19 13.06
CA GLN A 25 -35.83 13.11 12.92
C GLN A 25 -36.49 12.51 14.16
N VAL A 26 -35.90 11.47 14.75
CA VAL A 26 -36.43 10.85 15.97
C VAL A 26 -36.33 11.81 17.16
N THR A 27 -35.24 12.59 17.28
CA THR A 27 -35.09 13.56 18.37
C THR A 27 -35.99 14.78 18.23
N GLN A 28 -36.39 15.15 17.01
CA GLN A 28 -37.30 16.27 16.74
C GLN A 28 -38.79 15.91 16.86
N ARG A 29 -39.15 14.64 17.13
CA ARG A 29 -40.55 14.26 17.33
C ARG A 29 -41.14 15.01 18.54
N PRO A 30 -42.41 15.48 18.47
CA PRO A 30 -43.02 16.28 19.53
C PRO A 30 -43.17 15.53 20.86
N GLU A 31 -43.24 14.20 20.82
CA GLU A 31 -43.23 13.34 22.02
C GLU A 31 -41.82 13.10 22.59
N GLY A 32 -40.77 13.61 21.94
CA GLY A 32 -39.37 13.53 22.37
C GLY A 32 -38.97 12.14 22.87
N THR A 33 -38.25 12.11 23.99
CA THR A 33 -37.84 10.89 24.70
C THR A 33 -38.78 10.51 25.85
N THR A 34 -39.94 11.17 25.99
CA THR A 34 -40.88 10.86 27.09
C THR A 34 -41.61 9.55 26.81
N ASN A 35 -41.84 9.23 25.53
CA ASN A 35 -42.38 7.95 25.08
C ASN A 35 -41.26 6.87 25.01
N VAL A 36 -41.49 5.73 25.67
CA VAL A 36 -40.54 4.58 25.69
C VAL A 36 -40.23 4.07 24.28
N ARG A 37 -41.21 4.11 23.37
CA ARG A 37 -41.02 3.70 21.98
C ARG A 37 -40.04 4.60 21.24
N ASN A 38 -40.16 5.92 21.40
CA ASN A 38 -39.23 6.87 20.78
C ASN A 38 -37.82 6.73 21.33
N LYS A 39 -37.65 6.40 22.61
CA LYS A 39 -36.35 6.06 23.19
C LYS A 39 -35.74 4.83 22.54
N GLN A 40 -36.53 3.77 22.33
CA GLN A 40 -36.07 2.55 21.66
C GLN A 40 -35.70 2.82 20.19
N ASP A 41 -36.56 3.54 19.45
CA ASP A 41 -36.29 3.95 18.06
C ASP A 41 -34.98 4.76 17.97
N LEU A 42 -34.75 5.68 18.93
CA LEU A 42 -33.54 6.49 18.98
C LEU A 42 -32.29 5.64 19.23
N LEU A 43 -32.34 4.73 20.20
CA LEU A 43 -31.23 3.84 20.50
C LEU A 43 -30.88 2.96 19.30
N GLN A 44 -31.91 2.43 18.62
CA GLN A 44 -31.71 1.62 17.41
C GLN A 44 -31.09 2.45 16.27
N ALA A 45 -31.56 3.68 16.05
CA ALA A 45 -31.00 4.57 15.05
C ALA A 45 -29.53 4.94 15.34
N ILE A 46 -29.21 5.22 16.62
CA ILE A 46 -27.83 5.49 17.07
C ILE A 46 -26.94 4.27 16.86
N GLN A 47 -27.41 3.09 17.23
CA GLN A 47 -26.65 1.86 17.06
C GLN A 47 -26.38 1.57 15.58
N ALA A 48 -27.41 1.66 14.73
CA ALA A 48 -27.27 1.46 13.29
C ALA A 48 -26.32 2.47 12.64
N PHE A 49 -26.27 3.72 13.14
CA PHE A 49 -25.30 4.72 12.70
C PHE A 49 -23.88 4.38 13.15
N ARG A 50 -23.70 3.99 14.42
CA ARG A 50 -22.39 3.58 14.96
C ARG A 50 -21.80 2.39 14.21
N GLU A 51 -22.62 1.39 13.92
CA GLU A 51 -22.21 0.21 13.14
C GLU A 51 -21.75 0.61 11.73
N SER A 52 -22.49 1.49 11.06
CA SER A 52 -22.12 1.97 9.72
C SER A 52 -20.87 2.87 9.75
N MET A 53 -20.68 3.66 10.80
CA MET A 53 -19.45 4.44 11.02
C MET A 53 -18.23 3.54 11.25
N SER A 54 -18.38 2.45 12.01
CA SER A 54 -17.31 1.47 12.21
C SER A 54 -16.95 0.83 10.87
N HIS A 55 -17.95 0.33 10.15
CA HIS A 55 -17.74 -0.28 8.85
C HIS A 55 -17.06 0.67 7.85
N ALA A 56 -17.49 1.95 7.79
CA ALA A 56 -16.86 2.94 6.93
C ALA A 56 -15.39 3.23 7.31
N ARG A 57 -15.05 3.20 8.60
CA ARG A 57 -13.66 3.30 9.07
C ARG A 57 -12.84 2.08 8.69
N ASP A 58 -13.38 0.88 8.86
CA ASP A 58 -12.70 -0.36 8.50
C ASP A 58 -12.40 -0.39 7.00
N VAL A 59 -13.38 0.02 6.19
CA VAL A 59 -13.25 0.17 4.75
C VAL A 59 -12.20 1.23 4.39
N ALA A 60 -12.17 2.37 5.08
CA ALA A 60 -11.15 3.40 4.87
C ALA A 60 -9.73 2.90 5.21
N GLY A 61 -9.58 2.20 6.34
CA GLY A 61 -8.29 1.65 6.78
C GLY A 61 -7.78 0.52 5.89
N ALA A 62 -8.68 -0.26 5.29
CA ALA A 62 -8.33 -1.31 4.34
C ALA A 62 -7.85 -0.78 2.98
N LEU A 63 -8.01 0.52 2.69
CA LEU A 63 -7.46 1.12 1.47
C LEU A 63 -5.92 1.18 1.56
N PRO A 64 -5.20 1.06 0.43
CA PRO A 64 -3.76 1.23 0.40
C PRO A 64 -3.36 2.59 0.98
N GLY A 65 -2.59 2.58 2.07
CA GLY A 65 -2.19 3.79 2.79
C GLY A 65 -3.28 4.41 3.67
N GLY A 66 -4.46 3.80 3.80
CA GLY A 66 -5.57 4.32 4.61
C GLY A 66 -5.31 4.38 6.12
N GLU A 67 -4.31 3.63 6.60
CA GLU A 67 -3.84 3.69 8.00
C GLU A 67 -2.85 4.83 8.26
N LEU A 68 -2.28 5.38 7.18
CA LEU A 68 -1.22 6.38 7.25
C LEU A 68 -1.80 7.79 7.18
N LEU A 69 -1.21 8.69 7.94
CA LEU A 69 -1.43 10.13 7.75
C LEU A 69 -0.93 10.55 6.37
N ILE A 70 -1.50 11.63 5.82
CA ILE A 70 -1.14 12.12 4.48
C ILE A 70 0.35 12.48 4.45
N GLU A 71 0.85 13.07 5.53
CA GLU A 71 2.24 13.46 5.69
C GLU A 71 3.18 12.24 5.67
N GLU A 72 2.78 11.13 6.32
CA GLU A 72 3.54 9.88 6.31
C GLU A 72 3.55 9.24 4.91
N GLN A 73 2.43 9.34 4.18
CA GLN A 73 2.35 8.88 2.80
C GLN A 73 3.30 9.68 1.89
N ASP A 74 3.34 11.00 2.04
CA ASP A 74 4.25 11.87 1.29
C ASP A 74 5.72 11.53 1.55
N GLU A 75 6.08 11.26 2.80
CA GLU A 75 7.44 10.83 3.17
C GLU A 75 7.82 9.48 2.54
N ILE A 76 6.90 8.51 2.57
CA ILE A 76 7.11 7.19 1.95
C ILE A 76 7.24 7.33 0.44
N ILE A 77 6.40 8.14 -0.20
CA ILE A 77 6.48 8.42 -1.63
C ILE A 77 7.85 9.00 -1.97
N ALA A 78 8.29 10.03 -1.25
CA ALA A 78 9.60 10.64 -1.46
C ALA A 78 10.75 9.64 -1.28
N MET A 79 10.67 8.77 -0.26
CA MET A 79 11.65 7.70 -0.04
C MET A 79 11.67 6.70 -1.21
N LEU A 80 10.50 6.23 -1.66
CA LEU A 80 10.37 5.27 -2.75
C LEU A 80 10.86 5.85 -4.09
N GLU A 81 10.60 7.12 -4.35
CA GLU A 81 11.12 7.82 -5.53
C GLU A 81 12.65 7.90 -5.53
N ARG A 82 13.26 8.24 -4.39
CA ARG A 82 14.72 8.23 -4.24
C ARG A 82 15.30 6.83 -4.44
N LEU A 83 14.67 5.81 -3.87
CA LEU A 83 15.10 4.42 -4.03
C LEU A 83 15.03 3.98 -5.49
N ARG A 84 13.93 4.32 -6.19
CA ARG A 84 13.76 4.05 -7.62
C ARG A 84 14.82 4.74 -8.47
N ALA A 85 15.11 6.01 -8.18
CA ALA A 85 16.16 6.77 -8.87
C ALA A 85 17.54 6.12 -8.69
N LYS A 86 17.89 5.77 -7.44
CA LYS A 86 19.15 5.08 -7.13
C LYS A 86 19.26 3.73 -7.84
N LYS A 87 18.20 2.92 -7.83
CA LYS A 87 18.19 1.62 -8.49
C LYS A 87 18.33 1.73 -10.01
N ARG A 88 17.76 2.76 -10.63
CA ARG A 88 17.97 3.04 -12.06
C ARG A 88 19.41 3.38 -12.38
N LEU A 89 20.05 4.25 -11.59
CA LEU A 89 21.47 4.58 -11.76
C LEU A 89 22.35 3.33 -11.62
N GLN A 90 22.10 2.52 -10.58
CA GLN A 90 22.83 1.25 -10.39
C GLN A 90 22.67 0.29 -11.57
N LEU A 91 21.47 0.22 -12.16
CA LEU A 91 21.21 -0.62 -13.32
C LEU A 91 21.93 -0.09 -14.57
N GLN A 92 21.97 1.24 -14.74
CA GLN A 92 22.71 1.88 -15.82
C GLN A 92 24.22 1.61 -15.68
N ASP A 93 24.80 1.87 -14.51
CA ASP A 93 26.21 1.59 -14.22
C ASP A 93 26.56 0.13 -14.47
N PHE A 94 25.66 -0.79 -14.10
CA PHE A 94 25.86 -2.23 -14.35
C PHE A 94 25.79 -2.56 -15.83
N SER A 95 24.81 -2.02 -16.56
CA SER A 95 24.68 -2.20 -18.01
C SER A 95 25.93 -1.71 -18.75
N ASP A 96 26.44 -0.53 -18.38
CA ASP A 96 27.59 0.09 -19.02
C ASP A 96 28.87 -0.74 -18.77
N LYS A 97 29.07 -1.25 -17.55
CA LYS A 97 30.21 -2.11 -17.20
C LYS A 97 30.22 -3.47 -17.89
N VAL A 98 29.05 -4.05 -18.18
CA VAL A 98 28.95 -5.31 -18.95
C VAL A 98 29.33 -5.08 -20.41
N ILE A 99 29.06 -3.89 -20.95
CA ILE A 99 29.40 -3.53 -22.34
C ILE A 99 30.90 -3.19 -22.48
N ASP A 100 31.54 -2.65 -21.45
CA ASP A 100 32.97 -2.28 -21.49
C ASP A 100 33.94 -3.48 -21.42
N THR A 101 33.45 -4.69 -21.15
CA THR A 101 34.24 -5.93 -21.32
C THR A 101 34.56 -6.27 -22.78
N LYS A 102 34.07 -5.48 -23.74
CA LYS A 102 34.43 -5.58 -25.17
C LYS A 102 35.30 -4.43 -25.68
N GLY A 103 35.76 -3.53 -24.81
CA GLY A 103 36.34 -2.24 -25.21
C GLY A 103 37.70 -1.87 -24.63
N HIS A 104 38.41 -2.75 -23.89
CA HIS A 104 39.76 -2.45 -23.42
C HIS A 104 40.82 -3.31 -24.09
N ASP A 105 41.69 -2.59 -24.81
CA ASP A 105 42.89 -3.03 -25.48
C ASP A 105 43.72 -3.98 -24.62
N VAL A 106 44.17 -5.04 -25.29
CA VAL A 106 45.26 -5.91 -24.89
C VAL A 106 46.51 -5.04 -24.65
N PRO A 107 47.08 -4.97 -23.42
CA PRO A 107 48.48 -4.65 -23.28
C PRO A 107 49.24 -5.88 -23.79
N GLN A 108 49.82 -5.73 -24.97
CA GLN A 108 50.71 -6.70 -25.59
C GLN A 108 51.97 -6.85 -24.73
N TYR A 109 51.93 -7.73 -23.73
CA TYR A 109 53.12 -8.25 -23.08
C TYR A 109 53.01 -9.77 -22.94
N GLY A 110 53.82 -10.45 -23.74
CA GLY A 110 54.54 -11.65 -23.33
C GLY A 110 53.72 -12.90 -23.02
N VAL A 111 53.62 -13.79 -24.01
CA VAL A 111 53.85 -15.24 -23.92
C VAL A 111 53.54 -15.91 -22.56
N GLY A 112 52.49 -16.73 -22.56
CA GLY A 112 52.43 -17.96 -21.78
C GLY A 112 51.57 -17.89 -20.51
N GLN A 113 50.36 -18.43 -20.58
CA GLN A 113 49.95 -19.67 -19.90
C GLN A 113 48.41 -19.78 -19.91
N ASN A 114 47.92 -20.95 -20.33
CA ASN A 114 46.55 -21.40 -20.15
C ASN A 114 46.15 -21.27 -18.67
N PRO A 115 45.04 -20.60 -18.32
CA PRO A 115 44.32 -20.93 -17.10
C PRO A 115 43.39 -22.09 -17.42
N GLN A 116 43.89 -23.28 -17.13
CA GLN A 116 43.12 -24.51 -16.94
C GLN A 116 41.95 -24.20 -16.00
N MET A 117 40.70 -24.32 -16.49
CA MET A 117 39.51 -24.19 -15.66
C MET A 117 39.49 -25.36 -14.66
N GLU A 118 39.92 -25.11 -13.43
CA GLU A 118 39.69 -26.02 -12.31
C GLU A 118 38.27 -25.79 -11.80
N VAL A 119 37.42 -26.76 -12.14
CA VAL A 119 36.03 -26.85 -11.68
C VAL A 119 36.07 -27.42 -10.26
N ASP A 120 36.05 -26.57 -9.25
CA ASP A 120 36.00 -27.02 -7.86
C ASP A 120 34.56 -27.44 -7.50
N SER A 121 34.24 -28.67 -7.90
CA SER A 121 33.02 -29.39 -7.52
C SER A 121 33.18 -29.93 -6.09
N ASN A 122 32.99 -29.08 -5.08
CA ASN A 122 32.77 -29.56 -3.72
C ASN A 122 31.27 -29.78 -3.46
N ALA A 123 30.74 -30.79 -4.16
CA ALA A 123 29.60 -31.55 -3.70
C ALA A 123 30.13 -32.72 -2.87
N SER A 124 30.06 -32.63 -1.54
CA SER A 124 30.05 -33.80 -0.64
C SER A 124 29.69 -33.43 0.80
N THR A 125 28.45 -33.70 1.18
CA THR A 125 28.14 -34.32 2.48
C THR A 125 28.87 -35.66 2.58
N PRO A 126 29.34 -36.07 3.78
CA PRO A 126 28.76 -37.31 4.32
C PRO A 126 28.65 -37.40 5.86
N ALA A 127 27.82 -38.38 6.24
CA ALA A 127 27.53 -39.00 7.56
C ALA A 127 26.57 -38.27 8.50
#